data_AF-A0A2I1HTB2-F1
#
_entry.id   AF-A0A2I1HTB2-F1
#
_cell.length_a   1.000
_cell.length_b   1.000
_cell.length_c   1.000
_cell.angle_alpha   90.00
_cell.angle_beta   90.00
_cell.angle_gamma   90.00
#
_symmetry.space_group_name_H-M   'P 1'
#
loop_
_entity.id
_entity.type
_entity.pdbx_description
1 polymer ?
#
loop_
_entity_poly.entity_id
_entity_poly.type
_entity_poly.pdbx_seq_one_letter_code
_entity_poly.pdbx_strand_id
1 'polypeptide(L)'
;LYDIACSFHAHISKSNNPLHLYQDRFKWAVSIFHAYAHTPSCQKIYHPRTIESIGLTDGESLERLWSYLGKFVNITKYMKSNHRLDILGMALEHIYQKLIKKLGKSFICFIFCAVYKSTY
;
A
#
# COMPACT_ATOMS: atom_id res chain seq x y z
N LEU A 1 5.15 2.38 3.66
CA LEU A 1 3.93 2.83 4.34
C LEU A 1 3.52 1.74 5.30
N TYR A 2 3.34 2.06 6.57
CA TYR A 2 2.95 1.08 7.59
C TYR A 2 2.16 1.80 8.69
N ASP A 3 1.15 1.14 9.24
CA ASP A 3 0.17 1.78 10.13
C ASP A 3 0.86 2.31 11.39
N ILE A 4 1.80 1.53 11.92
CA ILE A 4 2.59 1.87 13.10
C ILE A 4 3.89 2.61 12.76
N ALA A 5 4.04 3.19 11.57
CA ALA A 5 5.28 3.85 11.15
C ALA A 5 5.73 4.95 12.14
N CYS A 6 4.80 5.69 12.74
CA CYS A 6 5.13 6.71 13.73
C CYS A 6 5.76 6.14 15.01
N SER A 7 5.19 5.03 15.51
CA SER A 7 5.67 4.35 16.70
C SER A 7 7.01 3.67 16.43
N PHE A 8 7.15 3.11 15.23
CA PHE A 8 8.36 2.43 14.81
C PHE A 8 9.51 3.42 14.58
N HIS A 9 9.24 4.58 13.98
CA HIS A 9 10.20 5.68 13.90
C HIS A 9 10.68 6.09 15.29
N ALA A 10 9.76 6.38 16.21
CA ALA A 10 10.11 6.77 17.58
C ALA A 10 10.94 5.70 18.32
N HIS A 11 10.73 4.41 18.01
CA HIS A 11 11.48 3.31 18.58
C HIS A 11 12.90 3.19 17.99
N ILE A 12 13.07 3.44 16.70
CA ILE A 12 14.38 3.41 16.00
C ILE A 12 15.21 4.67 16.29
N SER A 13 14.57 5.82 16.53
CA SER A 13 15.26 7.05 16.91
C SER A 13 15.95 6.95 18.29
N LYS A 14 15.69 5.90 19.08
CA LYS A 14 16.40 5.66 20.35
C LYS A 14 17.80 5.13 20.07
N SER A 15 18.82 5.76 20.65
CA SER A 15 20.23 5.40 20.44
C SER A 15 20.61 3.98 20.88
N ASN A 16 19.85 3.39 21.81
CA ASN A 16 20.05 2.00 22.24
C ASN A 16 19.47 0.97 21.25
N ASN A 17 18.74 1.40 20.22
CA ASN A 17 18.21 0.52 19.21
C ASN A 17 19.32 0.14 18.21
N PRO A 18 19.57 -1.15 17.95
CA PRO A 18 20.57 -1.58 16.97
C PRO A 18 20.34 -1.02 15.56
N LEU A 19 19.10 -0.69 15.22
CA LEU A 19 18.72 -0.12 13.93
C LEU A 19 18.90 1.40 13.84
N HIS A 20 19.26 2.07 14.94
CA HIS A 20 19.46 3.52 14.97
C HIS A 20 20.52 3.98 13.94
N LEU A 21 21.59 3.19 13.79
CA LEU A 21 22.66 3.41 12.80
C LEU A 21 22.16 3.46 11.35
N TYR A 22 20.94 2.96 11.11
CA TYR A 22 20.34 2.85 9.80
C TYR A 22 19.09 3.72 9.64
N GLN A 23 18.78 4.59 10.60
CA GLN A 23 17.56 5.39 10.61
C GLN A 23 17.38 6.21 9.31
N ASP A 24 18.47 6.72 8.75
CA ASP A 24 18.47 7.55 7.54
C ASP A 24 18.13 6.76 6.27
N ARG A 25 18.20 5.42 6.32
CA ARG A 25 17.79 4.55 5.21
C ARG A 25 16.28 4.39 5.11
N PHE A 26 15.52 4.86 6.10
CA PHE A 26 14.08 4.73 6.14
C PHE A 26 13.39 6.08 5.89
N LYS A 27 12.32 6.04 5.09
CA LYS A 27 11.33 7.11 5.00
C LYS A 27 10.04 6.64 5.66
N TRP A 28 9.59 7.41 6.64
CA TRP A 28 8.48 7.03 7.50
C TRP A 28 7.18 7.62 6.99
N ALA A 29 6.19 6.78 6.73
CA ALA A 29 4.89 7.20 6.23
C ALA A 29 3.82 6.24 6.73
N VAL A 30 2.68 6.77 7.16
CA VAL A 30 1.46 6.01 7.49
C VAL A 30 0.54 6.04 6.26
N SER A 31 -0.19 4.98 5.96
CA SER A 31 -1.15 5.01 4.83
C SER A 31 -2.22 6.07 5.03
N ILE A 32 -2.85 6.54 3.95
CA ILE A 32 -3.72 7.72 4.02
C ILE A 32 -4.93 7.49 4.92
N PHE A 33 -5.51 6.29 4.94
CA PHE A 33 -6.67 5.99 5.77
C PHE A 33 -6.27 5.97 7.26
N HIS A 34 -5.18 5.29 7.57
CA HIS A 34 -4.68 5.17 8.94
C HIS A 34 -4.11 6.48 9.48
N ALA A 35 -3.55 7.34 8.63
CA ALA A 35 -3.01 8.63 9.07
C ALA A 35 -4.08 9.45 9.80
N TYR A 36 -5.32 9.46 9.31
CA TYR A 36 -6.43 10.16 9.97
C TYR A 36 -6.82 9.59 11.34
N ALA A 37 -6.55 8.31 11.59
CA ALA A 37 -6.80 7.68 12.89
C ALA A 37 -5.74 8.05 13.95
N HIS A 38 -4.63 8.68 13.55
CA HIS A 38 -3.56 9.09 14.45
C HIS A 38 -3.74 10.53 14.94
N THR A 39 -2.96 10.91 15.96
CA THR A 39 -2.95 12.26 16.52
C THR A 39 -2.62 13.33 15.45
N PRO A 40 -3.12 14.58 15.59
CA PRO A 40 -2.83 15.64 14.62
C PRO A 40 -1.34 15.92 14.40
N SER A 41 -0.50 15.72 15.43
CA SER A 41 0.96 15.84 15.29
C SER A 41 1.55 14.74 14.41
N CYS A 42 1.05 13.51 14.54
CA CYS A 42 1.42 12.40 13.67
C CYS A 42 0.98 12.64 12.23
N GLN A 43 -0.24 13.16 12.01
CA GLN A 43 -0.73 13.50 10.67
C GLN A 43 0.19 14.50 9.96
N LYS A 44 0.62 15.57 10.64
CA LYS A 44 1.51 16.57 10.02
C LYS A 44 2.83 15.97 9.53
N ILE A 45 3.37 14.98 10.23
CA ILE A 45 4.72 14.43 9.97
C ILE A 45 4.66 13.24 9.01
N TYR A 46 3.72 12.32 9.21
CA TYR A 46 3.73 10.99 8.56
C TYR A 46 2.65 10.81 7.49
N HIS A 47 1.79 11.81 7.26
CA HIS A 47 0.75 11.70 6.25
C HIS A 47 1.37 11.64 4.84
N PRO A 48 0.93 10.75 3.94
CA PRO A 48 1.55 10.58 2.62
C PRO A 48 1.69 11.88 1.83
N ARG A 49 0.69 12.78 1.95
CA ARG A 49 0.68 14.06 1.24
C ARG A 49 1.72 15.08 1.73
N THR A 50 2.33 14.87 2.89
CA THR A 50 3.40 15.74 3.40
C THR A 50 4.80 15.19 3.07
N ILE A 51 4.87 13.98 2.52
CA ILE A 51 6.13 13.28 2.23
C ILE A 51 6.42 13.38 0.74
N GLU A 52 7.56 13.97 0.41
CA GLU A 52 8.03 14.05 -0.97
C GLU A 52 8.27 12.64 -1.56
N SER A 53 8.22 12.53 -2.89
CA SER A 53 8.49 11.31 -3.66
C SER A 53 7.53 10.12 -3.50
N ILE A 54 6.48 10.22 -2.68
CA ILE A 54 5.47 9.16 -2.55
C ILE A 54 4.44 9.14 -3.70
N GLY A 55 4.30 10.27 -4.40
CA GLY A 55 3.34 10.45 -5.48
C GLY A 55 1.88 10.49 -5.00
N LEU A 56 0.97 9.97 -5.84
CA LEU A 56 -0.48 9.94 -5.55
C LEU A 56 -0.94 8.63 -4.87
N THR A 57 0.01 7.82 -4.38
CA THR A 57 -0.32 6.55 -3.73
C THR A 57 -1.00 6.79 -2.39
N ASP A 58 -2.05 6.02 -2.10
CA ASP A 58 -2.76 6.03 -0.82
C ASP A 58 -2.09 5.13 0.23
N GLY A 59 -1.25 4.19 -0.20
CA GLY A 59 -0.63 3.20 0.67
C GLY A 59 -1.50 2.00 1.02
N GLU A 60 -2.73 1.92 0.48
CA GLU A 60 -3.73 0.91 0.88
C GLU A 60 -3.72 -0.34 -0.01
N SER A 61 -2.84 -0.37 -1.02
CA SER A 61 -2.80 -1.45 -2.01
C SER A 61 -2.65 -2.85 -1.39
N LEU A 62 -1.84 -2.98 -0.33
CA LEU A 62 -1.62 -4.26 0.36
C LEU A 62 -2.84 -4.70 1.16
N GLU A 63 -3.53 -3.76 1.83
CA GLU A 63 -4.77 -4.07 2.55
C GLU A 63 -5.88 -4.53 1.60
N ARG A 64 -6.00 -3.87 0.45
CA ARG A 64 -6.95 -4.26 -0.61
C ARG A 64 -6.64 -5.65 -1.14
N LEU A 65 -5.35 -5.99 -1.28
CA LEU A 65 -4.91 -7.32 -1.68
C LEU A 65 -5.26 -8.36 -0.60
N TRP A 66 -4.99 -8.08 0.67
CA TRP A 66 -5.35 -8.97 1.77
C TRP A 66 -6.86 -9.16 1.90
N SER A 67 -7.66 -8.10 1.74
CA SER A 67 -9.13 -8.20 1.71
C SER A 67 -9.61 -9.12 0.58
N TYR A 68 -8.97 -9.05 -0.59
CA TYR A 68 -9.27 -9.97 -1.69
C TYR A 68 -8.88 -11.42 -1.37
N LEU A 69 -7.66 -11.63 -0.84
CA LEU A 69 -7.16 -12.96 -0.47
C LEU A 69 -7.91 -13.57 0.71
N GLY A 70 -8.49 -12.76 1.60
CA GLY A 70 -9.28 -13.17 2.75
C GLY A 70 -10.43 -14.11 2.38
N LYS A 71 -10.97 -13.98 1.16
CA LYS A 71 -12.02 -14.85 0.61
C LYS A 71 -11.59 -16.32 0.47
N PHE A 72 -10.29 -16.57 0.34
CA PHE A 72 -9.71 -17.90 0.16
C PHE A 72 -9.27 -18.54 1.48
N VAL A 73 -9.27 -17.81 2.60
CA VAL A 73 -8.80 -18.31 3.90
C VAL A 73 -9.59 -19.53 4.35
N ASN A 74 -10.92 -19.46 4.27
CA ASN A 74 -11.79 -20.57 4.69
C ASN A 74 -11.63 -21.81 3.79
N ILE A 75 -11.50 -21.60 2.47
CA ILE A 75 -11.39 -22.68 1.49
C ILE A 75 -10.03 -23.38 1.61
N THR A 76 -8.97 -22.63 1.86
CA THR A 76 -7.60 -23.16 1.93
C THR A 76 -7.19 -23.63 3.33
N LYS A 77 -8.06 -23.46 4.34
CA LYS A 77 -7.77 -23.78 5.75
C LYS A 77 -7.36 -25.24 5.97
N TYR A 78 -8.03 -26.18 5.31
CA TYR A 78 -7.80 -27.62 5.46
C TYR A 78 -6.91 -28.22 4.35
N MET A 79 -6.42 -27.38 3.43
CA MET A 79 -5.52 -27.82 2.36
C MET A 79 -4.10 -28.04 2.90
N LYS A 80 -3.35 -28.94 2.24
CA LYS A 80 -1.90 -29.02 2.41
C LYS A 80 -1.23 -27.70 1.99
N SER A 81 -0.07 -27.41 2.56
CA SER A 81 0.65 -26.13 2.35
C SER A 81 0.90 -25.83 0.86
N ASN A 82 1.32 -26.84 0.10
CA ASN A 82 1.55 -26.72 -1.35
C ASN A 82 0.28 -26.31 -2.11
N HIS A 83 -0.83 -27.01 -1.90
CA HIS A 83 -2.10 -26.70 -2.56
C HIS A 83 -2.65 -25.33 -2.14
N ARG A 84 -2.43 -24.90 -0.89
CA ARG A 84 -2.75 -23.54 -0.45
C ARG A 84 -1.96 -22.50 -1.24
N LEU A 85 -0.66 -22.71 -1.42
CA LEU A 85 0.19 -21.80 -2.21
C LEU A 85 -0.27 -21.74 -3.67
N ASP A 86 -0.59 -22.87 -4.29
CA ASP A 86 -1.09 -22.92 -5.67
C ASP A 86 -2.36 -22.08 -5.84
N ILE A 87 -3.33 -22.25 -4.93
CA ILE A 87 -4.62 -21.53 -4.97
C ILE A 87 -4.42 -20.03 -4.75
N LEU A 88 -3.60 -19.64 -3.77
CA LEU A 88 -3.31 -18.23 -3.51
C LEU A 88 -2.53 -17.61 -4.67
N GLY A 89 -1.61 -18.35 -5.30
CA GLY A 89 -0.87 -17.93 -6.49
C GLY A 89 -1.80 -17.65 -7.67
N MET A 90 -2.73 -18.57 -7.96
CA MET A 90 -3.73 -18.36 -9.01
C MET A 90 -4.64 -17.14 -8.72
N ALA A 91 -5.02 -16.94 -7.46
CA ALA A 91 -5.80 -15.77 -7.07
C ALA A 91 -5.02 -14.46 -7.29
N LEU A 92 -3.73 -14.44 -6.95
CA LEU A 92 -2.83 -13.31 -7.19
C LEU A 92 -2.68 -13.00 -8.68
N GLU A 93 -2.48 -14.02 -9.51
CA GLU A 93 -2.40 -13.84 -10.96
C GLU A 93 -3.70 -13.27 -11.53
N HIS A 94 -4.85 -13.80 -11.10
CA HIS A 94 -6.14 -13.31 -11.53
C HIS A 94 -6.36 -11.82 -11.20
N ILE A 95 -6.06 -11.40 -9.96
CA ILE A 95 -6.24 -10.00 -9.57
C ILE A 95 -5.26 -9.10 -10.33
N TYR A 96 -4.01 -9.53 -10.54
CA TYR A 96 -3.03 -8.80 -11.31
C TYR A 96 -3.50 -8.55 -12.75
N GLN A 97 -3.99 -9.59 -13.44
CA GLN A 97 -4.55 -9.48 -14.78
C GLN A 97 -5.76 -8.53 -14.83
N LYS A 98 -6.61 -8.57 -13.80
CA LYS A 98 -7.76 -7.67 -13.68
C LYS A 98 -7.34 -6.22 -13.49
N LEU A 99 -6.30 -5.97 -12.68
CA LEU A 99 -5.75 -4.63 -12.46
C LEU A 99 -5.12 -4.06 -13.74
N ILE A 100 -4.34 -4.85 -14.49
CA ILE A 100 -3.78 -4.42 -15.79
C ILE A 100 -4.90 -4.07 -16.77
N LYS A 101 -5.91 -4.94 -16.92
CA LYS A 101 -7.04 -4.68 -17.82
C LYS A 101 -7.80 -3.40 -17.45
N LYS A 102 -7.93 -3.12 -16.15
CA LYS A 102 -8.56 -1.89 -15.66
C LYS A 102 -7.70 -0.66 -15.93
N LEU A 103 -6.38 -0.76 -15.75
CA LEU A 103 -5.44 0.30 -16.09
C LEU A 103 -5.50 0.64 -17.57
N GLY A 104 -5.45 -0.35 -18.47
CA GLY A 104 -5.55 -0.13 -19.92
C GLY A 104 -6.81 0.64 -20.33
N LYS A 105 -7.96 0.31 -19.74
CA LYS A 105 -9.21 1.08 -19.95
C LYS A 105 -9.13 2.50 -19.39
N SER A 106 -8.51 2.66 -18.21
CA SER A 106 -8.39 3.96 -17.55
C SER A 106 -7.41 4.89 -18.26
N PHE A 107 -6.30 4.38 -18.79
CA PHE A 107 -5.32 5.16 -19.56
C PHE A 107 -5.90 5.66 -20.88
N ILE A 108 -6.68 4.84 -21.60
CA ILE A 108 -7.41 5.30 -22.80
C ILE A 108 -8.33 6.47 -22.45
N CYS A 109 -9.09 6.35 -21.36
CA CYS A 109 -10.00 7.40 -20.90
C CYS A 109 -9.26 8.66 -20.42
N PHE A 110 -8.13 8.51 -19.73
CA PHE A 110 -7.29 9.62 -19.28
C PHE A 110 -6.62 10.37 -20.45
N ILE A 111 -6.09 9.66 -21.45
CA ILE A 111 -5.53 10.29 -22.66
C ILE A 111 -6.64 11.02 -23.41
N PHE A 112 -7.80 10.39 -23.61
CA PHE A 112 -8.92 11.02 -24.32
C PHE A 112 -9.39 12.29 -23.59
N CYS A 113 -9.50 12.25 -22.26
CA CYS A 113 -9.92 13.39 -21.45
C CYS A 113 -8.84 14.49 -21.34
N ALA A 114 -7.55 14.12 -21.29
CA ALA A 114 -6.44 15.06 -21.28
C ALA A 114 -6.25 15.76 -22.64
N VAL A 115 -6.46 15.04 -23.75
CA VAL A 115 -6.45 15.61 -25.10
C VAL A 115 -7.65 16.54 -25.28
N TYR A 116 -8.85 16.13 -24.86
CA TYR A 116 -10.06 16.97 -25.01
C TYR A 116 -10.03 18.25 -24.17
N LYS A 117 -9.39 18.23 -22.99
CA LYS A 117 -9.20 19.42 -22.14
C LYS A 117 -8.09 20.37 -22.59
N SER A 118 -7.27 19.99 -23.57
CA SER A 118 -6.22 20.86 -24.12
C SER A 118 -6.67 21.61 -25.38
N THR A 119 -7.86 21.33 -25.89
CA THR A 119 -8.44 21.92 -27.12
C THR A 119 -9.57 22.92 -26.86
N TYR A 120 -9.80 23.33 -25.60
CA TYR A 120 -10.69 24.43 -25.22
C TYR A 120 -10.07 25.26 -24.10
#